data_AF-A0A7V5QHH7-F1
#
_entry.id   AF-A0A7V5QHH7-F1
#
_cell.length_a   1.000
_cell.length_b   1.000
_cell.length_c   1.000
_cell.angle_alpha   90.00
_cell.angle_beta   90.00
_cell.angle_gamma   90.00
#
_symmetry.space_group_name_H-M   'P 1'
#
loop_
_entity.id
_entity.type
_entity.pdbx_description
1 polymer ?
#
loop_
_entity_poly.entity_id
_entity_poly.type
_entity_poly.pdbx_seq_one_letter_code
_entity_poly.pdbx_strand_id
1 'polypeptide(L)'
;MSSPKNNLPKTDKVLDQTLRPQKWDEYIGQESLKKNLKIIITAAKERNEPIEHILFYGPAGLGKTTLAHLIAKEMNAQIKITSGPAIERVGDLASILTNLSPHDILFIDEAHRLNKMIEEVLYPAMESRSLDIIIGKGPSARSIQLELPPFTLIAATTRMAMLSSPLRSRFSGGTFRLDFYNHEEIKKIILRSAKILGADIKEEAAQEIAKRSRFTPRIANNLLKRCRDYAQIYNKSIIDENIAKEALELLEIDEIGLTNHDRQILKIIIEKFDGGPVGIQTLSAASSEETETIEDVYEPYLMQLGFLKRTPRGRMATPLAYKHLKKEVPPNLLEREQKSLL
;
A
#
# COMPACT_ATOMS: atom_id res chain seq x y z
N MET A 1 15.13 25.89 -13.65
CA MET A 1 15.45 24.46 -13.90
C MET A 1 14.47 23.65 -13.09
N SER A 2 13.44 23.13 -13.75
CA SER A 2 12.32 22.41 -13.16
C SER A 2 12.73 20.97 -12.83
N SER A 3 12.54 20.59 -11.56
CA SER A 3 12.75 19.23 -11.06
C SER A 3 11.95 18.21 -11.89
N PRO A 4 12.50 17.02 -12.19
CA PRO A 4 11.78 16.00 -12.92
C PRO A 4 10.63 15.47 -12.04
N LYS A 5 9.39 15.74 -12.47
CA LYS A 5 8.21 15.09 -11.91
C LYS A 5 8.34 13.59 -12.19
N ASN A 6 8.33 12.80 -11.13
CA ASN A 6 8.38 11.35 -11.16
C ASN A 6 7.09 10.82 -11.83
N ASN A 7 7.09 10.76 -13.17
CA ASN A 7 6.02 10.18 -13.96
C ASN A 7 6.15 8.66 -13.89
N LEU A 8 5.49 8.03 -12.91
CA LEU A 8 5.15 6.61 -13.01
C LEU A 8 4.49 6.38 -14.38
N PRO A 9 4.97 5.41 -15.18
CA PRO A 9 4.48 5.24 -16.54
C PRO A 9 2.98 4.92 -16.52
N LYS A 10 2.18 5.64 -17.32
CA LYS A 10 0.71 5.50 -17.44
C LYS A 10 0.24 4.04 -17.61
N THR A 11 1.11 3.17 -18.13
CA THR A 11 0.86 1.74 -18.32
C THR A 11 0.60 0.95 -17.03
N ASP A 12 1.18 1.34 -15.89
CA ASP A 12 1.06 0.54 -14.66
C ASP A 12 -0.28 0.79 -13.96
N LYS A 13 -0.82 2.02 -14.05
CA LYS A 13 -2.18 2.31 -13.58
C LYS A 13 -3.25 1.56 -14.38
N VAL A 14 -3.05 1.43 -15.70
CA VAL A 14 -3.98 0.67 -16.57
C VAL A 14 -3.95 -0.81 -16.20
N LEU A 15 -2.76 -1.38 -16.01
CA LEU A 15 -2.62 -2.78 -15.58
C LEU A 15 -3.32 -3.04 -14.24
N ASP A 16 -3.06 -2.19 -13.25
CA ASP A 16 -3.68 -2.28 -11.92
C ASP A 16 -5.21 -2.23 -12.00
N GLN A 17 -5.78 -1.42 -12.90
CA GLN A 17 -7.23 -1.35 -13.13
C GLN A 17 -7.77 -2.62 -13.80
N THR A 18 -7.11 -3.11 -14.85
CA THR A 18 -7.53 -4.31 -15.58
C THR A 18 -7.50 -5.56 -14.71
N LEU A 19 -6.48 -5.70 -13.86
CA LEU A 19 -6.30 -6.90 -13.02
C LEU A 19 -7.07 -6.85 -11.70
N ARG A 20 -7.63 -5.69 -11.34
CA ARG A 20 -8.36 -5.49 -10.09
C ARG A 20 -9.54 -6.46 -9.98
N PRO A 21 -9.65 -7.22 -8.88
CA PRO A 21 -10.84 -7.99 -8.54
C PRO A 21 -12.14 -7.17 -8.66
N GLN A 22 -13.12 -7.71 -9.38
CA GLN A 22 -14.43 -7.07 -9.57
C GLN A 22 -15.52 -7.72 -8.73
N LYS A 23 -15.22 -8.86 -8.08
CA LYS A 23 -16.12 -9.61 -7.20
C LYS A 23 -15.36 -10.08 -5.96
N TRP A 24 -16.07 -10.33 -4.87
CA TRP A 24 -15.48 -10.81 -3.61
C TRP A 24 -14.74 -12.14 -3.76
N ASP A 25 -15.27 -13.07 -4.57
CA ASP A 25 -14.63 -14.37 -4.82
C ASP A 25 -13.34 -14.26 -5.64
N GLU A 26 -13.15 -13.15 -6.36
CA GLU A 26 -11.91 -12.85 -7.07
C GLU A 26 -10.85 -12.22 -6.15
N TYR A 27 -11.25 -11.73 -4.97
CA TYR A 27 -10.34 -11.17 -3.97
C TYR A 27 -9.77 -12.30 -3.11
N ILE A 28 -8.69 -12.88 -3.61
CA ILE A 28 -7.95 -13.98 -2.97
C ILE A 28 -7.34 -13.49 -1.66
N GLY A 29 -7.35 -14.32 -0.60
CA GLY A 29 -6.72 -14.04 0.68
C GLY A 29 -7.50 -13.07 1.57
N GLN A 30 -6.88 -12.62 2.67
CA GLN A 30 -7.48 -11.71 3.65
C GLN A 30 -8.82 -12.22 4.25
N GLU A 31 -8.91 -13.53 4.52
CA GLU A 31 -10.18 -14.19 4.87
C GLU A 31 -10.86 -13.63 6.12
N SER A 32 -10.10 -13.33 7.17
CA SER A 32 -10.65 -12.73 8.40
C SER A 32 -11.25 -11.35 8.12
N LEU A 33 -10.55 -10.50 7.37
CA LEU A 33 -11.01 -9.18 6.97
C LEU A 33 -12.28 -9.28 6.10
N LYS A 34 -12.30 -10.16 5.10
CA LYS A 34 -13.48 -10.38 4.24
C LYS A 34 -14.72 -10.80 5.04
N LYS A 35 -14.56 -11.71 6.01
CA LYS A 35 -15.67 -12.13 6.89
C LYS A 35 -16.24 -10.96 7.69
N ASN A 36 -15.39 -10.12 8.27
CA ASN A 36 -15.83 -8.94 9.01
C ASN A 36 -16.54 -7.93 8.10
N LEU A 37 -15.96 -7.59 6.94
CA LEU A 37 -16.60 -6.68 5.99
C LEU A 37 -17.96 -7.22 5.52
N LYS A 38 -18.08 -8.53 5.27
CA LYS A 38 -19.35 -9.14 4.87
C LYS A 38 -20.44 -8.90 5.91
N ILE A 39 -20.14 -9.02 7.21
CA ILE A 39 -21.10 -8.76 8.28
C ILE A 39 -21.58 -7.31 8.24
N ILE A 40 -20.65 -6.36 8.18
CA ILE A 40 -20.95 -4.91 8.23
C ILE A 40 -21.75 -4.48 7.00
N ILE A 41 -21.33 -4.93 5.82
CA ILE A 41 -22.02 -4.65 4.56
C ILE A 41 -23.44 -5.22 4.58
N THR A 42 -23.60 -6.49 5.00
CA THR A 42 -24.91 -7.14 5.03
C THR A 42 -25.86 -6.41 5.98
N ALA A 43 -25.38 -6.06 7.18
CA ALA A 43 -26.18 -5.36 8.18
C ALA A 43 -26.61 -3.97 7.71
N ALA A 44 -25.73 -3.22 7.04
CA ALA A 44 -26.08 -1.91 6.46
C ALA A 44 -27.13 -2.03 5.34
N LYS A 45 -27.01 -3.05 4.47
CA LYS A 45 -27.98 -3.31 3.40
C LYS A 45 -29.36 -3.68 3.94
N GLU A 46 -29.43 -4.51 4.98
CA GLU A 46 -30.71 -4.89 5.62
C GLU A 46 -31.43 -3.69 6.25
N ARG A 47 -30.69 -2.70 6.73
CA ARG A 47 -31.24 -1.45 7.28
C ARG A 47 -31.49 -0.36 6.24
N ASN A 48 -31.09 -0.57 4.98
CA ASN A 48 -31.08 0.44 3.92
C ASN A 48 -30.32 1.72 4.34
N GLU A 49 -29.21 1.55 5.04
CA GLU A 49 -28.34 2.64 5.53
C GLU A 49 -27.02 2.65 4.75
N PRO A 50 -26.32 3.80 4.67
CA PRO A 50 -24.92 3.82 4.25
C PRO A 50 -24.10 2.89 5.16
N ILE A 51 -23.04 2.30 4.61
CA ILE A 51 -22.07 1.61 5.45
C ILE A 51 -21.35 2.63 6.34
N GLU A 52 -21.06 2.23 7.57
CA GLU A 52 -20.28 3.05 8.50
C GLU A 52 -18.88 3.35 7.94
N HIS A 53 -18.24 4.39 8.46
CA HIS A 53 -16.92 4.81 8.00
C HIS A 53 -15.85 3.75 8.31
N ILE A 54 -14.99 3.44 7.35
CA ILE A 54 -14.00 2.37 7.44
C ILE A 54 -12.58 2.92 7.26
N LEU A 55 -11.65 2.44 8.09
CA LEU A 55 -10.21 2.70 7.93
C LEU A 55 -9.48 1.42 7.53
N PHE A 56 -8.84 1.44 6.35
CA PHE A 56 -7.87 0.42 5.94
C PHE A 56 -6.45 0.87 6.23
N TYR A 57 -5.65 -0.01 6.83
CA TYR A 57 -4.22 0.25 6.99
C TYR A 57 -3.35 -0.95 6.67
N GLY A 58 -2.10 -0.69 6.29
CA GLY A 58 -1.11 -1.71 5.97
C GLY A 58 -0.23 -1.30 4.80
N PRO A 59 0.79 -2.11 4.44
CA PRO A 59 1.72 -1.84 3.34
C PRO A 59 1.05 -1.48 2.01
N ALA A 60 1.80 -0.76 1.16
CA ALA A 60 1.36 -0.41 -0.18
C ALA A 60 1.16 -1.66 -1.06
N GLY A 61 0.19 -1.62 -1.98
CA GLY A 61 -0.02 -2.70 -2.95
C GLY A 61 -0.79 -3.94 -2.46
N LEU A 62 -1.27 -3.96 -1.20
CA LEU A 62 -2.02 -5.10 -0.63
C LEU A 62 -3.51 -5.17 -1.00
N GLY A 63 -4.06 -4.14 -1.67
CA GLY A 63 -5.45 -4.15 -2.15
C GLY A 63 -6.44 -3.23 -1.41
N LYS A 64 -5.97 -2.24 -0.63
CA LYS A 64 -6.83 -1.27 0.06
C LYS A 64 -7.84 -0.58 -0.86
N THR A 65 -7.37 -0.01 -1.99
CA THR A 65 -8.23 0.61 -3.00
C THR A 65 -9.19 -0.40 -3.65
N THR A 66 -8.76 -1.65 -3.84
CA THR A 66 -9.61 -2.72 -4.37
C THR A 66 -10.77 -3.03 -3.43
N LEU A 67 -10.52 -3.13 -2.12
CA LEU A 67 -11.58 -3.33 -1.12
C LEU A 67 -12.60 -2.20 -1.14
N ALA A 68 -12.16 -0.94 -1.25
CA ALA A 68 -13.06 0.20 -1.36
C ALA A 68 -14.00 0.08 -2.58
N HIS A 69 -13.47 -0.34 -3.74
CA HIS A 69 -14.28 -0.61 -4.92
C HIS A 69 -15.26 -1.78 -4.76
N LEU A 70 -14.83 -2.87 -4.11
CA LEU A 70 -15.70 -4.01 -3.84
C LEU A 70 -16.85 -3.63 -2.89
N ILE A 71 -16.56 -2.83 -1.85
CA ILE A 71 -17.58 -2.29 -0.95
C ILE A 71 -18.56 -1.40 -1.71
N ALA A 72 -18.07 -0.45 -2.51
CA ALA A 72 -18.93 0.43 -3.31
C ALA A 72 -19.86 -0.35 -4.23
N LYS A 73 -19.32 -1.38 -4.91
CA LYS A 73 -20.10 -2.25 -5.79
C LYS A 73 -21.16 -3.04 -5.02
N GLU A 74 -20.80 -3.61 -3.88
CA GLU A 74 -21.72 -4.40 -3.04
C GLU A 74 -22.85 -3.55 -2.45
N MET A 75 -22.56 -2.28 -2.15
CA MET A 75 -23.51 -1.27 -1.68
C MET A 75 -24.29 -0.57 -2.82
N ASN A 76 -24.00 -0.88 -4.09
CA ASN A 76 -24.53 -0.18 -5.25
C ASN A 76 -24.36 1.36 -5.17
N ALA A 77 -23.22 1.79 -4.62
CA ALA A 77 -22.88 3.19 -4.37
C ALA A 77 -21.85 3.69 -5.39
N GLN A 78 -21.91 4.98 -5.74
CA GLN A 78 -20.81 5.61 -6.46
C GLN A 78 -19.61 5.80 -5.53
N ILE A 79 -18.41 5.69 -6.08
CA ILE A 79 -17.16 5.90 -5.33
C ILE A 79 -16.38 7.06 -5.92
N LYS A 80 -16.14 8.08 -5.10
CA LYS A 80 -15.30 9.24 -5.42
C LYS A 80 -13.93 9.04 -4.79
N ILE A 81 -12.91 8.91 -5.62
CA ILE A 81 -11.54 8.64 -5.19
C ILE A 81 -10.74 9.94 -5.14
N THR A 82 -10.04 10.13 -4.03
CA THR A 82 -9.03 11.17 -3.85
C THR A 82 -7.88 10.63 -3.00
N SER A 83 -6.89 11.46 -2.72
CA SER A 83 -5.76 11.12 -1.86
C SER A 83 -5.50 12.27 -0.89
N GLY A 84 -4.95 11.97 0.29
CA GLY A 84 -4.56 12.96 1.29
C GLY A 84 -3.77 14.14 0.69
N PRO A 85 -2.72 13.90 -0.11
CA PRO A 85 -1.94 14.97 -0.76
C PRO A 85 -2.72 15.81 -1.77
N ALA A 86 -3.82 15.29 -2.32
CA ALA A 86 -4.64 16.01 -3.28
C ALA A 86 -5.61 16.99 -2.60
N ILE A 87 -5.75 16.93 -1.27
CA ILE A 87 -6.61 17.82 -0.48
C ILE A 87 -5.69 18.79 0.28
N GLU A 88 -5.35 19.89 -0.39
CA GLU A 88 -4.40 20.88 0.17
C GLU A 88 -5.12 21.88 1.08
N ARG A 89 -6.37 22.24 0.75
CA ARG A 89 -7.13 23.30 1.41
C ARG A 89 -8.54 22.86 1.75
N VAL A 90 -9.15 23.54 2.73
CA VAL A 90 -10.53 23.28 3.18
C VAL A 90 -11.52 23.36 2.01
N GLY A 91 -11.29 24.27 1.06
CA GLY A 91 -12.10 24.39 -0.15
C GLY A 91 -12.09 23.14 -1.04
N ASP A 92 -10.97 22.41 -1.10
CA ASP A 92 -10.87 21.18 -1.90
C ASP A 92 -11.71 20.08 -1.28
N LEU A 93 -11.61 19.89 0.05
CA LEU A 93 -12.46 18.95 0.79
C LEU A 93 -13.94 19.33 0.67
N ALA A 94 -14.25 20.61 0.86
CA ALA A 94 -15.62 21.12 0.74
C ALA A 94 -16.21 20.83 -0.63
N SER A 95 -15.48 21.12 -1.70
CA SER A 95 -15.90 20.82 -3.08
C SER A 95 -16.14 19.32 -3.31
N ILE A 96 -15.35 18.46 -2.68
CA ILE A 96 -15.54 17.01 -2.79
C ILE A 96 -16.84 16.58 -2.09
N LEU A 97 -17.01 16.99 -0.82
CA LEU A 97 -18.12 16.60 0.05
C LEU A 97 -19.48 17.13 -0.42
N THR A 98 -19.55 18.39 -0.84
CA THR A 98 -20.82 18.99 -1.30
C THR A 98 -21.32 18.44 -2.63
N ASN A 99 -20.45 17.76 -3.38
CA ASN A 99 -20.78 17.09 -4.64
C ASN A 99 -21.09 15.59 -4.46
N LEU A 100 -21.14 15.08 -3.23
CA LEU A 100 -21.58 13.71 -2.97
C LEU A 100 -23.10 13.60 -3.10
N SER A 101 -23.57 12.43 -3.49
CA SER A 101 -24.99 12.04 -3.41
C SER A 101 -25.22 11.16 -2.17
N PRO A 102 -26.48 11.02 -1.70
CA PRO A 102 -26.80 10.06 -0.66
C PRO A 102 -26.28 8.65 -0.99
N HIS A 103 -25.67 8.00 0.00
CA HIS A 103 -25.02 6.69 -0.07
C HIS A 103 -23.70 6.63 -0.86
N ASP A 104 -23.19 7.75 -1.40
CA ASP A 104 -21.89 7.75 -2.06
C ASP A 104 -20.76 7.41 -1.07
N ILE A 105 -19.70 6.83 -1.63
CA ILE A 105 -18.47 6.52 -0.92
C ILE A 105 -17.39 7.53 -1.31
N LEU A 106 -16.87 8.26 -0.33
CA LEU A 106 -15.63 9.01 -0.48
C LEU A 106 -14.45 8.13 -0.06
N PHE A 107 -13.55 7.84 -0.99
CA PHE A 107 -12.31 7.12 -0.70
C PHE A 107 -11.11 8.08 -0.66
N ILE A 108 -10.42 8.15 0.47
CA ILE A 108 -9.19 8.94 0.64
C ILE A 108 -8.00 7.99 0.84
N ASP A 109 -7.16 7.84 -0.19
CA ASP A 109 -5.88 7.13 -0.06
C ASP A 109 -4.83 8.01 0.62
N GLU A 110 -3.80 7.42 1.21
CA GLU A 110 -2.75 8.13 1.95
C GLU A 110 -3.31 9.16 2.96
N ALA A 111 -4.36 8.78 3.70
CA ALA A 111 -5.06 9.68 4.62
C ALA A 111 -4.15 10.30 5.70
N HIS A 112 -3.01 9.68 6.00
CA HIS A 112 -1.99 10.20 6.92
C HIS A 112 -1.26 11.45 6.41
N ARG A 113 -1.48 11.83 5.14
CA ARG A 113 -0.93 13.04 4.52
C ARG A 113 -1.92 14.19 4.49
N LEU A 114 -3.12 14.02 5.06
CA LEU A 114 -4.03 15.12 5.33
C LEU A 114 -3.38 16.06 6.34
N ASN A 115 -3.47 17.37 6.11
CA ASN A 115 -3.02 18.32 7.10
C ASN A 115 -4.05 18.43 8.24
N LYS A 116 -3.59 18.89 9.41
CA LYS A 116 -4.41 18.96 10.63
C LYS A 116 -5.71 19.76 10.47
N MET A 117 -5.67 20.86 9.70
CA MET A 117 -6.85 21.69 9.45
C MET A 117 -7.91 20.92 8.64
N ILE A 118 -7.49 20.10 7.67
CA ILE A 118 -8.41 19.23 6.93
C ILE A 118 -9.01 18.15 7.83
N GLU A 119 -8.19 17.53 8.69
CA GLU A 119 -8.71 16.55 9.66
C GLU A 119 -9.78 17.16 10.58
N GLU A 120 -9.54 18.38 11.10
CA GLU A 120 -10.48 19.09 11.97
C GLU A 120 -11.82 19.39 11.28
N VAL A 121 -11.79 19.76 9.99
CA VAL A 121 -13.00 19.96 9.18
C VAL A 121 -13.71 18.65 8.85
N LEU A 122 -12.97 17.54 8.79
CA LEU A 122 -13.54 16.23 8.47
C LEU A 122 -14.34 15.64 9.64
N TYR A 123 -14.08 16.03 10.90
CA TYR A 123 -14.79 15.45 12.05
C TYR A 123 -16.30 15.73 12.03
N PRO A 124 -16.78 16.99 11.90
CA PRO A 124 -18.21 17.25 11.84
C PRO A 124 -18.84 16.63 10.59
N ALA A 125 -18.11 16.56 9.48
CA ALA A 125 -18.59 15.92 8.26
C ALA A 125 -18.87 14.42 8.46
N MET A 126 -18.03 13.72 9.22
CA MET A 126 -18.21 12.30 9.55
C MET A 126 -19.27 12.06 10.63
N GLU A 127 -19.31 12.91 11.67
CA GLU A 127 -20.11 12.67 12.88
C GLU A 127 -21.55 13.16 12.74
N SER A 128 -21.73 14.37 12.23
CA SER A 128 -23.03 15.06 12.15
C SER A 128 -23.44 15.42 10.72
N ARG A 129 -22.64 15.06 9.72
CA ARG A 129 -22.86 15.39 8.30
C ARG A 129 -23.06 16.88 8.09
N SER A 130 -22.24 17.68 8.78
CA SER A 130 -22.22 19.12 8.60
C SER A 130 -20.82 19.61 8.27
N LEU A 131 -20.76 20.72 7.53
CA LEU A 131 -19.53 21.32 7.08
C LEU A 131 -19.58 22.83 7.33
N ASP A 132 -18.75 23.31 8.23
CA ASP A 132 -18.63 24.73 8.53
C ASP A 132 -17.58 25.38 7.62
N ILE A 133 -18.00 26.36 6.81
CA ILE A 133 -17.15 27.10 5.90
C ILE A 133 -17.16 28.58 6.26
N ILE A 134 -15.98 29.16 6.44
CA ILE A 134 -15.81 30.59 6.61
C ILE A 134 -15.71 31.25 5.23
N ILE A 135 -16.66 32.12 4.90
CA ILE A 135 -16.67 32.89 3.65
C ILE A 135 -16.29 34.34 3.95
N GLY A 136 -15.35 34.88 3.17
CA GLY A 136 -14.84 36.24 3.31
C GLY A 136 -13.51 36.33 4.07
N LYS A 137 -13.03 37.56 4.32
CA LYS A 137 -11.79 37.82 5.05
C LYS A 137 -11.99 38.91 6.10
N GLY A 138 -11.22 38.83 7.19
CA GLY A 138 -11.23 39.85 8.25
C GLY A 138 -12.54 39.92 9.04
N PRO A 139 -12.89 41.07 9.64
CA PRO A 139 -14.09 41.24 10.47
C PRO A 139 -15.42 40.98 9.74
N SER A 140 -15.41 40.97 8.41
CA SER A 140 -16.58 40.73 7.56
C SER A 140 -16.83 39.24 7.26
N ALA A 141 -15.92 38.36 7.67
CA ALA A 141 -16.06 36.93 7.43
C ALA A 141 -17.30 36.37 8.14
N ARG A 142 -18.05 35.53 7.43
CA ARG A 142 -19.25 34.86 7.96
C ARG A 142 -19.05 33.36 7.90
N SER A 143 -19.46 32.66 8.96
CA SER A 143 -19.51 31.20 8.95
C SER A 143 -20.85 30.75 8.36
N ILE A 144 -20.80 29.82 7.41
CA ILE A 144 -21.97 29.15 6.86
C ILE A 144 -21.81 27.66 7.13
N GLN A 145 -22.85 27.05 7.70
CA GLN A 145 -22.93 25.62 7.89
C GLN A 145 -23.69 25.00 6.72
N LEU A 146 -23.09 24.01 6.07
CA LEU A 146 -23.69 23.24 4.99
C LEU A 146 -24.06 21.85 5.52
N GLU A 147 -25.28 21.41 5.23
CA GLU A 147 -25.69 20.02 5.47
C GLU A 147 -25.15 19.14 4.33
N LEU A 148 -24.57 18.00 4.70
CA LEU A 148 -24.04 17.01 3.78
C LEU A 148 -25.03 15.83 3.67
N PRO A 149 -25.11 15.18 2.50
CA PRO A 149 -25.88 13.96 2.37
C PRO A 149 -25.28 12.84 3.24
N PRO A 150 -26.06 11.81 3.62
CA PRO A 150 -25.48 10.60 4.18
C PRO A 150 -24.47 9.99 3.20
N PHE A 151 -23.22 9.84 3.62
CA PHE A 151 -22.14 9.27 2.80
C PHE A 151 -21.28 8.35 3.66
N THR A 152 -20.44 7.54 3.01
CA THR A 152 -19.43 6.72 3.68
C THR A 152 -18.03 7.25 3.36
N LEU A 153 -17.25 7.59 4.38
CA LEU A 153 -15.80 7.75 4.25
C LEU A 153 -15.10 6.39 4.37
N ILE A 154 -14.32 6.02 3.35
CA ILE A 154 -13.31 4.96 3.44
C ILE A 154 -11.93 5.61 3.35
N ALA A 155 -11.11 5.46 4.38
CA ALA A 155 -9.73 5.96 4.37
C ALA A 155 -8.73 4.82 4.24
N ALA A 156 -7.61 5.06 3.55
CA ALA A 156 -6.50 4.12 3.46
C ALA A 156 -5.17 4.76 3.90
N THR A 157 -4.34 4.02 4.63
CA THR A 157 -3.03 4.53 5.08
C THR A 157 -1.96 3.43 5.17
N THR A 158 -0.71 3.77 4.90
CA THR A 158 0.45 2.93 5.24
C THR A 158 0.95 3.20 6.67
N ARG A 159 0.61 4.35 7.24
CA ARG A 159 1.12 4.86 8.52
C ARG A 159 -0.02 5.23 9.47
N MET A 160 -0.67 4.23 10.06
CA MET A 160 -1.80 4.45 10.98
C MET A 160 -1.43 5.33 12.19
N ALA A 161 -0.18 5.25 12.65
CA ALA A 161 0.32 6.06 13.76
C ALA A 161 0.32 7.58 13.47
N MET A 162 0.37 7.98 12.20
CA MET A 162 0.37 9.39 11.80
C MET A 162 -1.03 10.01 11.75
N LEU A 163 -2.09 9.20 11.71
CA LEU A 163 -3.44 9.72 11.84
C LEU A 163 -3.70 10.18 13.28
N SER A 164 -4.40 11.31 13.44
CA SER A 164 -4.77 11.77 14.77
C SER A 164 -5.70 10.79 15.48
N SER A 165 -5.61 10.72 16.81
CA SER A 165 -6.51 9.89 17.62
C SER A 165 -7.99 10.24 17.42
N PRO A 166 -8.36 11.55 17.34
CA PRO A 166 -9.71 11.95 16.98
C PRO A 166 -10.16 11.34 15.66
N LEU A 167 -9.42 11.51 14.56
CA LEU A 167 -9.81 10.94 13.26
C LEU A 167 -10.00 9.42 13.32
N ARG A 168 -9.06 8.70 13.96
CA ARG A 168 -9.15 7.24 14.09
C ARG A 168 -10.42 6.77 14.81
N SER A 169 -10.84 7.50 15.84
CA SER A 169 -12.02 7.14 16.64
C SER A 169 -13.36 7.28 15.90
N ARG A 170 -13.38 8.00 14.76
CA ARG A 170 -14.62 8.22 13.96
C ARG A 170 -14.87 7.13 12.91
N PHE A 171 -13.96 6.18 12.73
CA PHE A 171 -14.20 5.02 11.86
C PHE A 171 -15.01 3.95 12.60
N SER A 172 -16.29 4.22 12.84
CA SER A 172 -17.19 3.33 13.58
C SER A 172 -17.40 1.98 12.90
N GLY A 173 -17.31 1.93 11.56
CA GLY A 173 -17.35 0.72 10.75
C GLY A 173 -16.09 -0.14 10.85
N GLY A 174 -15.13 0.25 11.69
CA GLY A 174 -13.97 -0.53 12.04
C GLY A 174 -12.69 -0.10 11.34
N THR A 175 -11.59 -0.55 11.94
CA THR A 175 -10.24 -0.38 11.42
C THR A 175 -9.66 -1.73 11.03
N PHE A 176 -9.36 -1.92 9.75
CA PHE A 176 -8.91 -3.18 9.19
C PHE A 176 -7.46 -3.12 8.75
N ARG A 177 -6.66 -4.02 9.30
CA ARG A 177 -5.29 -4.26 8.88
C ARG A 177 -5.28 -5.20 7.68
N LEU A 178 -4.57 -4.80 6.62
CA LEU A 178 -4.19 -5.71 5.54
C LEU A 178 -2.79 -6.24 5.83
N ASP A 179 -2.69 -7.55 5.98
CA ASP A 179 -1.42 -8.24 6.17
C ASP A 179 -0.81 -8.67 4.85
N PHE A 180 0.48 -8.99 4.87
CA PHE A 180 1.15 -9.60 3.73
C PHE A 180 0.48 -10.93 3.37
N TYR A 181 0.41 -11.20 2.07
CA TYR A 181 -0.12 -12.46 1.55
C TYR A 181 0.91 -13.58 1.74
N ASN A 182 0.50 -14.83 1.72
CA ASN A 182 1.44 -15.94 1.60
C ASN A 182 1.74 -16.28 0.13
N HIS A 183 2.79 -17.07 -0.13
CA HIS A 183 3.17 -17.45 -1.50
C HIS A 183 2.07 -18.20 -2.25
N GLU A 184 1.26 -19.01 -1.57
CA GLU A 184 0.16 -19.75 -2.20
C GLU A 184 -0.99 -18.82 -2.64
N GLU A 185 -1.32 -17.81 -1.83
CA GLU A 185 -2.27 -16.77 -2.20
C GLU A 185 -1.77 -15.94 -3.38
N ILE A 186 -0.50 -15.53 -3.36
CA ILE A 186 0.11 -14.81 -4.47
C ILE A 186 0.12 -15.66 -5.74
N LYS A 187 0.48 -16.96 -5.66
CA LYS A 187 0.45 -17.87 -6.80
C LYS A 187 -0.95 -17.91 -7.42
N LYS A 188 -2.00 -18.02 -6.61
CA LYS A 188 -3.40 -17.96 -7.09
C LYS A 188 -3.72 -16.63 -7.77
N ILE A 189 -3.22 -15.50 -7.23
CA ILE A 189 -3.39 -14.18 -7.84
C ILE A 189 -2.71 -14.13 -9.22
N ILE A 190 -1.47 -14.62 -9.32
CA ILE A 190 -0.71 -14.66 -10.58
C ILE A 190 -1.44 -15.50 -11.63
N LEU A 191 -1.89 -16.71 -11.27
CA LEU A 191 -2.63 -17.59 -12.18
C LEU A 191 -3.93 -16.94 -12.66
N ARG A 192 -4.66 -16.24 -11.78
CA ARG A 192 -5.85 -15.47 -12.18
C ARG A 192 -5.46 -14.34 -13.15
N SER A 193 -4.45 -13.55 -12.81
CA SER A 193 -4.01 -12.42 -13.62
C SER A 193 -3.51 -12.86 -14.99
N ALA A 194 -2.82 -13.99 -15.09
CA ALA A 194 -2.33 -14.55 -16.34
C ALA A 194 -3.48 -14.87 -17.31
N LYS A 195 -4.57 -15.46 -16.80
CA LYS A 195 -5.79 -15.69 -17.59
C LYS A 195 -6.39 -14.39 -18.13
N ILE A 196 -6.45 -13.34 -17.31
CA ILE A 196 -6.98 -12.03 -17.72
C ILE A 196 -6.09 -11.38 -18.79
N LEU A 197 -4.77 -11.59 -18.70
CA LEU A 197 -3.78 -11.05 -19.64
C LEU A 197 -3.61 -11.90 -20.91
N GLY A 198 -4.29 -13.04 -21.03
CA GLY A 198 -4.09 -14.00 -22.12
C GLY A 198 -2.68 -14.57 -22.17
N ALA A 199 -2.04 -14.76 -21.00
CA ALA A 199 -0.70 -15.33 -20.89
C ALA A 199 -0.78 -16.77 -20.38
N ASP A 200 -0.25 -17.71 -21.17
CA ASP A 200 -0.11 -19.10 -20.73
C ASP A 200 1.09 -19.21 -19.78
N ILE A 201 0.85 -19.69 -18.57
CA ILE A 201 1.86 -19.80 -17.51
C ILE A 201 1.72 -21.16 -16.81
N LYS A 202 2.86 -21.79 -16.52
CA LYS A 202 2.91 -23.02 -15.70
C LYS A 202 2.88 -22.69 -14.20
N GLU A 203 2.46 -23.65 -13.38
CA GLU A 203 2.37 -23.42 -11.92
C GLU A 203 3.73 -23.14 -11.28
N GLU A 204 4.80 -23.79 -11.75
CA GLU A 204 6.17 -23.59 -11.25
C GLU A 204 6.67 -22.17 -11.54
N ALA A 205 6.33 -21.63 -12.70
CA ALA A 205 6.62 -20.25 -13.07
C ALA A 205 5.86 -19.25 -12.18
N ALA A 206 4.58 -19.51 -11.93
CA ALA A 206 3.77 -18.69 -11.03
C ALA A 206 4.30 -18.74 -9.59
N GLN A 207 4.79 -19.91 -9.15
CA GLN A 207 5.44 -20.07 -7.86
C GLN A 207 6.76 -19.29 -7.78
N GLU A 208 7.55 -19.31 -8.84
CA GLU A 208 8.81 -18.55 -8.90
C GLU A 208 8.58 -17.03 -8.81
N ILE A 209 7.59 -16.52 -9.56
CA ILE A 209 7.18 -15.12 -9.48
C ILE A 209 6.64 -14.81 -8.07
N ALA A 210 5.86 -15.72 -7.47
CA ALA A 210 5.29 -15.54 -6.13
C ALA A 210 6.36 -15.46 -5.03
N LYS A 211 7.49 -16.17 -5.17
CA LYS A 211 8.62 -16.07 -4.23
C LYS A 211 9.24 -14.68 -4.26
N ARG A 212 9.37 -14.10 -5.45
CA ARG A 212 10.05 -12.82 -5.67
C ARG A 212 9.12 -11.59 -5.60
N SER A 213 7.83 -11.78 -5.33
CA SER A 213 6.83 -10.71 -5.35
C SER A 213 6.66 -9.95 -4.04
N ARG A 214 7.50 -10.21 -3.03
CA ARG A 214 7.46 -9.55 -1.72
C ARG A 214 6.09 -9.63 -1.04
N PHE A 215 5.42 -10.78 -1.17
CA PHE A 215 4.10 -11.01 -0.58
C PHE A 215 3.02 -9.98 -0.98
N THR A 216 3.22 -9.27 -2.11
CA THR A 216 2.40 -8.13 -2.51
C THR A 216 1.77 -8.36 -3.89
N PRO A 217 0.42 -8.33 -4.02
CA PRO A 217 -0.27 -8.56 -5.28
C PRO A 217 0.14 -7.61 -6.41
N ARG A 218 0.32 -6.31 -6.11
CA ARG A 218 0.77 -5.32 -7.09
C ARG A 218 2.13 -5.70 -7.70
N ILE A 219 3.08 -6.10 -6.86
CA ILE A 219 4.41 -6.52 -7.33
C ILE A 219 4.28 -7.80 -8.15
N ALA A 220 3.53 -8.79 -7.67
CA ALA A 220 3.31 -10.04 -8.38
C ALA A 220 2.75 -9.84 -9.80
N ASN A 221 1.74 -8.97 -9.94
CA ASN A 221 1.14 -8.64 -11.24
C ASN A 221 2.12 -7.91 -12.17
N ASN A 222 2.93 -7.00 -11.63
CA ASN A 222 3.98 -6.34 -12.40
C ASN A 222 5.04 -7.32 -12.89
N LEU A 223 5.50 -8.23 -12.02
CA LEU A 223 6.47 -9.27 -12.39
C LEU A 223 5.91 -10.23 -13.44
N LEU A 224 4.65 -10.65 -13.31
CA LEU A 224 3.97 -11.45 -14.33
C LEU A 224 3.94 -10.74 -15.68
N LYS A 225 3.59 -9.46 -15.71
CA LYS A 225 3.61 -8.65 -16.94
C LYS A 225 5.01 -8.65 -17.55
N ARG A 226 6.07 -8.48 -16.76
CA ARG A 226 7.45 -8.49 -17.26
C ARG A 226 7.87 -9.87 -17.79
N CYS A 227 7.49 -10.94 -17.13
CA CYS A 227 7.73 -12.30 -17.61
C CYS A 227 7.00 -12.57 -18.94
N ARG A 228 5.77 -12.05 -19.09
CA ARG A 228 5.03 -12.10 -20.34
C ARG A 228 5.71 -11.31 -21.45
N ASP A 229 6.12 -10.07 -21.17
CA ASP A 229 6.81 -9.21 -22.14
C ASP A 229 8.12 -9.88 -22.60
N TYR A 230 8.87 -10.50 -21.67
CA TYR A 230 10.05 -11.31 -21.98
C TYR A 230 9.71 -12.50 -22.89
N ALA A 231 8.75 -13.34 -22.48
CA ALA A 231 8.35 -14.52 -23.27
C ALA A 231 7.95 -14.15 -24.71
N GLN A 232 7.23 -13.04 -24.89
CA GLN A 232 6.83 -12.53 -26.21
C GLN A 232 8.04 -12.15 -27.08
N ILE A 233 9.03 -11.44 -26.53
CA ILE A 233 10.23 -11.01 -27.28
C ILE A 233 11.06 -12.23 -27.73
N TYR A 234 11.14 -13.26 -26.89
CA TYR A 234 11.91 -14.47 -27.18
C TYR A 234 11.09 -15.57 -27.88
N ASN A 235 9.92 -15.23 -28.44
CA ASN A 235 9.02 -16.13 -29.16
C ASN A 235 8.66 -17.42 -28.39
N LYS A 236 8.47 -17.29 -27.07
CA LYS A 236 7.99 -18.35 -26.19
C LYS A 236 6.48 -18.22 -26.01
N SER A 237 5.76 -19.31 -26.26
CA SER A 237 4.29 -19.34 -26.12
C SER A 237 3.82 -19.49 -24.68
N ILE A 238 4.63 -20.13 -23.82
CA ILE A 238 4.27 -20.48 -22.44
C ILE A 238 5.38 -19.97 -21.51
N ILE A 239 5.00 -19.31 -20.42
CA ILE A 239 5.90 -18.89 -19.35
C ILE A 239 6.12 -20.10 -18.42
N ASP A 240 7.30 -20.72 -18.51
CA ASP A 240 7.75 -21.76 -17.60
C ASP A 240 8.72 -21.20 -16.53
N GLU A 241 9.20 -22.08 -15.64
CA GLU A 241 10.07 -21.68 -14.52
C GLU A 241 11.36 -21.01 -15.01
N ASN A 242 11.96 -21.51 -16.10
CA ASN A 242 13.21 -20.97 -16.63
C ASN A 242 13.00 -19.58 -17.22
N ILE A 243 11.93 -19.39 -18.01
CA ILE A 243 11.56 -18.07 -18.56
C ILE A 243 11.30 -17.07 -17.43
N ALA A 244 10.60 -17.49 -16.37
CA ALA A 244 10.38 -16.63 -15.22
C ALA A 244 11.71 -16.25 -14.53
N LYS A 245 12.62 -17.20 -14.30
CA LYS A 245 13.93 -16.91 -13.71
C LYS A 245 14.76 -15.95 -14.57
N GLU A 246 14.89 -16.24 -15.85
CA GLU A 246 15.66 -15.40 -16.80
C GLU A 246 15.09 -13.98 -16.87
N ALA A 247 13.76 -13.84 -16.93
CA ALA A 247 13.11 -12.54 -16.95
C ALA A 247 13.33 -11.75 -15.64
N LEU A 248 13.27 -12.42 -14.48
CA LEU A 248 13.45 -11.79 -13.17
C LEU A 248 14.92 -11.45 -12.89
N GLU A 249 15.86 -12.27 -13.37
CA GLU A 249 17.29 -11.98 -13.33
C GLU A 249 17.66 -10.74 -14.17
N LEU A 250 17.05 -10.59 -15.35
CA LEU A 250 17.23 -9.40 -16.20
C LEU A 250 16.70 -8.12 -15.54
N LEU A 251 15.75 -8.24 -14.61
CA LEU A 251 15.27 -7.13 -13.78
C LEU A 251 16.12 -6.91 -12.51
N GLU A 252 17.22 -7.64 -12.37
CA GLU A 252 18.10 -7.64 -11.19
C GLU A 252 17.35 -8.00 -9.88
N ILE A 253 16.36 -8.88 -9.96
CA ILE A 253 15.59 -9.36 -8.81
C ILE A 253 16.15 -10.70 -8.36
N ASP A 254 16.63 -10.77 -7.12
CA ASP A 254 17.20 -12.01 -6.59
C ASP A 254 16.13 -13.04 -6.18
N GLU A 255 16.57 -14.23 -5.75
CA GLU A 255 15.73 -15.39 -5.43
C GLU A 255 14.67 -15.13 -4.36
N ILE A 256 14.87 -14.10 -3.53
CA ILE A 256 13.94 -13.71 -2.46
C ILE A 256 13.22 -12.39 -2.78
N GLY A 257 13.36 -11.85 -3.98
CA GLY A 257 12.61 -10.67 -4.42
C GLY A 257 13.23 -9.31 -4.10
N LEU A 258 14.47 -9.25 -3.60
CA LEU A 258 15.16 -7.96 -3.45
C LEU A 258 15.59 -7.43 -4.81
N THR A 259 15.41 -6.13 -5.03
CA THR A 259 15.97 -5.44 -6.20
C THR A 259 17.39 -4.97 -5.88
N ASN A 260 18.06 -4.42 -6.90
CA ASN A 260 19.36 -3.79 -6.72
C ASN A 260 19.35 -2.69 -5.65
N HIS A 261 18.30 -1.88 -5.59
CA HIS A 261 18.14 -0.82 -4.58
C HIS A 261 18.05 -1.36 -3.15
N ASP A 262 17.27 -2.43 -2.92
CA ASP A 262 17.18 -3.05 -1.59
C ASP A 262 18.56 -3.58 -1.14
N ARG A 263 19.26 -4.28 -2.04
CA ARG A 263 20.61 -4.79 -1.76
C ARG A 263 21.59 -3.64 -1.54
N GLN A 264 21.44 -2.53 -2.26
CA GLN A 264 22.30 -1.36 -2.11
C GLN A 264 22.10 -0.66 -0.77
N ILE A 265 20.86 -0.55 -0.28
CA ILE A 265 20.56 -0.03 1.06
C ILE A 265 21.25 -0.88 2.13
N LEU A 266 21.11 -2.21 2.04
CA LEU A 266 21.78 -3.13 2.98
C LEU A 266 23.30 -3.04 2.90
N LYS A 267 23.88 -2.99 1.68
CA LYS A 267 25.32 -2.80 1.47
C LYS A 267 25.82 -1.50 2.08
N ILE A 268 25.10 -0.39 1.89
CA ILE A 268 25.47 0.90 2.49
C ILE A 268 25.52 0.79 4.02
N ILE A 269 24.51 0.19 4.64
CA ILE A 269 24.47 0.00 6.11
C ILE A 269 25.66 -0.86 6.56
N ILE A 270 25.94 -1.95 5.86
CA ILE A 270 26.99 -2.90 6.22
C ILE A 270 28.40 -2.33 6.01
N GLU A 271 28.65 -1.74 4.84
CA GLU A 271 30.00 -1.37 4.39
C GLU A 271 30.39 0.05 4.78
N LYS A 272 29.45 1.00 4.82
CA LYS A 272 29.74 2.41 5.15
C LYS A 272 29.49 2.76 6.61
N PHE A 273 28.68 1.96 7.31
CA PHE A 273 28.24 2.24 8.67
C PHE A 273 28.44 1.03 9.61
N ASP A 274 29.29 0.07 9.23
CA ASP A 274 29.65 -1.11 10.03
C ASP A 274 28.44 -1.91 10.58
N GLY A 275 27.36 -1.97 9.80
CA GLY A 275 26.11 -2.63 10.19
C GLY A 275 25.11 -1.74 10.94
N GLY A 276 25.44 -0.47 11.17
CA GLY A 276 24.62 0.53 11.85
C GLY A 276 24.92 0.67 13.35
N PRO A 277 24.15 1.50 14.09
CA PRO A 277 22.93 2.19 13.68
C PRO A 277 23.19 3.42 12.78
N VAL A 278 22.38 3.58 11.73
CA VAL A 278 22.38 4.77 10.85
C VAL A 278 21.03 5.48 10.83
N GLY A 279 21.03 6.81 10.91
CA GLY A 279 19.81 7.63 10.82
C GLY A 279 19.23 7.66 9.41
N ILE A 280 17.91 7.87 9.27
CA ILE A 280 17.25 7.87 7.94
C ILE A 280 17.78 8.96 7.01
N GLN A 281 18.07 10.14 7.54
CA GLN A 281 18.61 11.26 6.76
C GLN A 281 19.99 10.93 6.21
N THR A 282 20.85 10.31 7.04
CA THR A 282 22.18 9.86 6.63
C THR A 282 22.11 8.73 5.61
N LEU A 283 21.20 7.77 5.81
CA LEU A 283 20.99 6.67 4.88
C LEU A 283 20.44 7.16 3.53
N SER A 284 19.48 8.09 3.56
CA SER A 284 18.93 8.79 2.39
C SER A 284 20.04 9.49 1.61
N ALA A 285 20.86 10.31 2.28
CA ALA A 285 22.00 10.98 1.64
C ALA A 285 23.02 10.00 1.05
N ALA A 286 23.32 8.90 1.74
CA ALA A 286 24.29 7.90 1.27
C ALA A 286 23.78 7.02 0.12
N SER A 287 22.45 6.84 0.01
CA SER A 287 21.79 6.03 -1.03
C SER A 287 21.26 6.86 -2.20
N SER A 288 21.22 8.19 -2.08
CA SER A 288 20.55 9.09 -3.04
C SER A 288 19.06 8.78 -3.23
N GLU A 289 18.42 8.25 -2.19
CA GLU A 289 16.99 7.93 -2.14
C GLU A 289 16.27 8.88 -1.19
N GLU A 290 15.00 9.20 -1.45
CA GLU A 290 14.20 10.02 -0.54
C GLU A 290 13.90 9.26 0.76
N THR A 291 13.82 9.98 1.89
CA THR A 291 13.54 9.38 3.20
C THR A 291 12.22 8.62 3.22
N GLU A 292 11.18 9.17 2.59
CA GLU A 292 9.87 8.54 2.47
C GLU A 292 9.94 7.25 1.65
N THR A 293 10.67 7.26 0.53
CA THR A 293 10.86 6.07 -0.31
C THR A 293 11.53 4.94 0.47
N ILE A 294 12.55 5.25 1.26
CA ILE A 294 13.19 4.24 2.12
C ILE A 294 12.20 3.65 3.13
N GLU A 295 11.49 4.51 3.87
CA GLU A 295 10.57 4.07 4.93
C GLU A 295 9.32 3.34 4.41
N ASP A 296 8.76 3.76 3.27
CA ASP A 296 7.48 3.24 2.78
C ASP A 296 7.63 2.15 1.71
N VAL A 297 8.76 2.09 1.00
CA VAL A 297 8.97 1.14 -0.11
C VAL A 297 9.94 0.03 0.26
N TYR A 298 11.11 0.36 0.82
CA TYR A 298 12.20 -0.61 1.02
C TYR A 298 12.19 -1.23 2.42
N GLU A 299 12.13 -0.41 3.47
CA GLU A 299 12.16 -0.87 4.88
C GLU A 299 11.11 -1.94 5.22
N PRO A 300 9.84 -1.83 4.80
CA PRO A 300 8.81 -2.77 5.26
C PRO A 300 9.12 -4.21 4.87
N TYR A 301 9.64 -4.43 3.66
CA TYR A 301 9.98 -5.77 3.20
C TYR A 301 11.29 -6.28 3.80
N LEU A 302 12.30 -5.42 3.91
CA LEU A 302 13.57 -5.77 4.56
C LEU A 302 13.40 -6.13 6.03
N MET A 303 12.50 -5.43 6.74
CA MET A 303 12.14 -5.75 8.12
C MET A 303 11.33 -7.05 8.20
N GLN A 304 10.41 -7.28 7.27
CA GLN A 304 9.62 -8.53 7.20
C GLN A 304 10.50 -9.76 6.99
N LEU A 305 11.57 -9.65 6.18
CA LEU A 305 12.58 -10.70 6.00
C LEU A 305 13.54 -10.82 7.19
N GLY A 306 13.47 -9.88 8.15
CA GLY A 306 14.38 -9.81 9.28
C GLY A 306 15.79 -9.34 8.90
N PHE A 307 15.99 -8.73 7.73
CA PHE A 307 17.30 -8.24 7.25
C PHE A 307 17.66 -6.87 7.82
N LEU A 308 16.64 -6.09 8.20
CA LEU A 308 16.76 -4.76 8.76
C LEU A 308 16.04 -4.68 10.11
N LYS A 309 16.68 -4.04 11.09
CA LYS A 309 16.08 -3.70 12.38
C LYS A 309 16.07 -2.19 12.59
N ARG A 310 14.93 -1.65 13.00
CA ARG A 310 14.80 -0.25 13.43
C ARG A 310 15.05 -0.17 14.94
N THR A 311 15.92 0.75 15.35
CA THR A 311 16.21 1.07 16.75
C THR A 311 16.00 2.57 16.99
N PRO A 312 15.89 3.03 18.25
CA PRO A 312 15.84 4.47 18.55
C PRO A 312 17.04 5.26 18.01
N ARG A 313 18.20 4.60 17.85
CA ARG A 313 19.44 5.22 17.34
C ARG A 313 19.55 5.21 15.82
N GLY A 314 18.71 4.44 15.12
CA GLY A 314 18.80 4.28 13.68
C GLY A 314 18.53 2.85 13.20
N ARG A 315 18.79 2.62 11.92
CA ARG A 315 18.62 1.35 11.22
C ARG A 315 19.88 0.50 11.34
N MET A 316 19.72 -0.81 11.52
CA MET A 316 20.81 -1.76 11.64
C MET A 316 20.56 -2.97 10.73
N ALA A 317 21.61 -3.47 10.10
CA ALA A 317 21.58 -4.73 9.36
C ALA A 317 21.68 -5.91 10.33
N THR A 318 20.94 -6.98 10.08
CA THR A 318 20.98 -8.19 10.89
C THR A 318 21.95 -9.22 10.29
N PRO A 319 22.38 -10.24 11.04
CA PRO A 319 23.17 -11.36 10.52
C PRO A 319 22.60 -12.01 9.26
N LEU A 320 21.27 -12.04 9.09
CA LEU A 320 20.63 -12.55 7.88
C LEU A 320 20.98 -11.73 6.64
N ALA A 321 21.03 -10.40 6.75
CA ALA A 321 21.42 -9.52 5.64
C ALA A 321 22.88 -9.75 5.22
N TYR A 322 23.79 -9.94 6.17
CA TYR A 322 25.19 -10.26 5.89
C TYR A 322 25.32 -11.59 5.13
N LYS A 323 24.64 -12.64 5.62
CA LYS A 323 24.63 -13.96 4.97
C LYS A 323 24.09 -13.87 3.55
N HIS A 324 22.98 -13.16 3.34
CA HIS A 324 22.37 -12.97 2.03
C HIS A 324 23.31 -12.27 1.05
N LEU A 325 23.99 -11.21 1.50
CA LEU A 325 24.95 -10.46 0.69
C LEU A 325 26.33 -11.12 0.59
N LYS A 326 26.49 -12.35 1.12
CA LYS A 326 27.75 -13.11 1.15
C LYS A 326 28.89 -12.29 1.79
N LYS A 327 28.60 -11.60 2.89
CA LYS A 327 29.54 -10.82 3.69
C LYS A 327 29.83 -11.52 5.02
N GLU A 328 31.03 -11.32 5.56
CA GLU A 328 31.40 -11.83 6.88
C GLU A 328 30.54 -11.19 7.97
N VAL A 329 30.00 -12.00 8.88
CA VAL A 329 29.19 -11.52 9.99
C VAL A 329 30.13 -11.13 11.15
N PRO A 330 30.11 -9.87 11.62
CA PRO A 330 30.89 -9.46 12.78
C PRO A 330 30.55 -10.30 14.03
N PRO A 331 31.55 -10.75 14.82
CA PRO A 331 31.31 -11.63 15.99
C PRO A 331 30.34 -11.03 17.02
N ASN A 332 30.43 -9.72 17.23
CA ASN A 332 29.58 -8.96 18.16
C ASN A 332 28.08 -8.96 17.79
N LEU A 333 27.72 -9.22 16.52
CA LEU A 333 26.34 -9.32 16.07
C LEU A 333 25.76 -10.72 16.35
N LEU A 334 26.57 -11.76 16.28
CA LEU A 334 26.16 -13.15 16.58
C LEU A 334 25.81 -13.32 18.08
N GLU A 335 26.61 -12.72 18.97
CA GLU A 335 26.36 -12.76 20.42
C GLU A 335 25.09 -12.01 20.84
N ARG A 336 24.73 -10.94 20.11
CA ARG A 336 23.54 -10.14 20.40
C ARG A 336 22.25 -10.84 20.01
N GLU A 337 22.24 -11.62 18.92
CA GLU A 337 21.07 -12.43 18.56
C GLU A 337 20.80 -13.51 19.61
N GLN A 338 21.84 -14.20 20.09
CA GLN A 338 21.70 -15.24 21.12
C GLN A 338 21.13 -14.69 22.43
N LYS A 339 21.53 -13.47 22.84
CA LYS A 339 20.98 -12.81 24.04
C LYS A 339 19.56 -12.28 23.89
N SER A 340 19.05 -12.10 22.67
CA SER A 340 17.68 -11.65 22.42
C SER A 340 16.66 -12.79 22.28
N LEU A 341 17.14 -14.04 22.19
CA LEU A 341 16.35 -15.27 22.14
C LEU A 341 16.23 -15.96 23.52
N LEU A 342 16.90 -15.42 24.54
CA LEU A 342 16.79 -15.75 25.96
C LEU A 342 16.02 -14.62 26.65
#